data_AF-A0AAD4Q1J2-F1
#
_entry.id   AF-A0AAD4Q1J2-F1
#
_cell.length_a   1.000
_cell.length_b   1.000
_cell.length_c   1.000
_cell.angle_alpha   90.00
_cell.angle_beta   90.00
_cell.angle_gamma   90.00
#
_symmetry.space_group_name_H-M   'P 1'
#
loop_
_entity.id
_entity.type
_entity.pdbx_description
1 polymer ?
#
loop_
_entity_poly.entity_id
_entity_poly.type
_entity_poly.pdbx_seq_one_letter_code
_entity_poly.pdbx_strand_id
1 'polypeptide(L)'
;MIDLIKKEKLTIPEDSPMCMVKKIIIVAQQKSESGKIITDWDIHITAHANIGAGSDTTSLGLSTVLYYLYRNPLSLEKLRKDIKWQNLSYLQAAIKEAPRMPPGTGLPLWRKVPEGKMTICDLFSKRIRSSIKTEQYMEKMPISIDLTAGSKLLPIVTKPHPN
;
A
#
# COMPACT_ATOMS: atom_id res chain seq x y z
N MET A 1 9.79 22.25 22.76
CA MET A 1 9.56 20.87 23.24
C MET A 1 10.57 19.88 22.62
N ILE A 2 10.89 19.99 21.31
CA ILE A 2 11.92 19.16 20.66
C ILE A 2 13.35 19.54 21.08
N ASP A 3 13.62 20.84 21.30
CA ASP A 3 14.94 21.29 21.80
C ASP A 3 15.30 20.76 23.20
N LEU A 4 14.28 20.39 24.00
CA LEU A 4 14.48 19.76 25.30
C LEU A 4 14.94 18.29 25.17
N ILE A 5 14.56 17.61 24.07
CA ILE A 5 14.97 16.22 23.77
C ILE A 5 16.42 16.17 23.28
N LYS A 6 16.97 17.26 22.71
CA LYS A 6 18.37 17.31 22.25
C LYS A 6 19.38 17.48 23.39
N LYS A 7 18.98 18.04 24.54
CA LYS A 7 19.89 18.26 25.69
C LYS A 7 20.21 17.01 26.48
N GLU A 8 19.42 15.95 26.32
CA GLU A 8 19.64 14.66 26.96
C GLU A 8 19.79 13.62 25.85
N LYS A 9 20.99 13.05 25.66
CA LYS A 9 21.12 11.87 24.80
C LYS A 9 20.13 10.85 25.34
N LEU A 10 19.17 10.44 24.51
CA LEU A 10 18.03 9.65 24.97
C LEU A 10 18.51 8.20 25.20
N THR A 11 19.13 7.94 26.35
CA THR A 11 19.60 6.62 26.75
C THR A 11 18.47 5.89 27.46
N ILE A 12 17.64 5.18 26.68
CA ILE A 12 16.53 4.38 27.19
C ILE A 12 16.95 2.90 27.19
N PRO A 13 16.69 2.14 28.27
CA PRO A 13 17.02 0.72 28.34
C PRO A 13 16.49 -0.06 27.12
N GLU A 14 17.37 -0.89 26.57
CA GLU A 14 17.24 -1.55 25.26
C GLU A 14 15.98 -2.44 25.14
N ASP A 15 15.42 -2.85 26.28
CA ASP A 15 14.27 -3.76 26.39
C ASP A 15 12.91 -3.09 26.70
N SER A 16 12.87 -1.75 26.74
CA SER A 16 11.59 -1.05 26.95
C SER A 16 10.75 -0.98 25.66
N PRO A 17 9.41 -1.11 25.73
CA PRO A 17 8.55 -0.93 24.56
C PRO A 17 8.70 0.50 24.02
N MET A 18 9.29 0.61 22.83
CA MET A 18 9.54 1.89 22.17
C MET A 18 8.55 2.14 21.02
N CYS A 19 7.91 3.31 21.04
CA CYS A 19 7.16 3.79 19.89
C CYS A 19 8.11 4.12 18.72
N MET A 20 7.58 4.08 17.50
CA MET A 20 8.38 4.28 16.28
C MET A 20 9.17 5.60 16.28
N VAL A 21 8.57 6.69 16.76
CA VAL A 21 9.21 8.01 16.80
C VAL A 21 10.46 7.99 17.69
N LYS A 22 10.39 7.35 18.86
CA LYS A 22 11.56 7.17 19.75
C LYS A 22 12.69 6.41 19.04
N LYS A 23 12.35 5.34 18.30
CA LYS A 23 13.34 4.57 17.52
C LYS A 23 14.00 5.43 16.44
N ILE A 24 13.24 6.27 15.73
CA ILE A 24 13.78 7.15 14.69
C ILE A 24 14.74 8.18 15.29
N ILE A 25 14.41 8.77 16.44
CA ILE A 25 15.27 9.73 17.14
C ILE A 25 16.60 9.09 17.55
N ILE A 26 16.58 7.86 18.10
CA ILE A 26 17.79 7.13 18.48
C ILE A 26 18.67 6.86 17.25
N VAL A 27 18.07 6.40 16.14
CA VAL A 27 18.80 6.17 14.88
C VAL A 27 19.36 7.48 14.31
N ALA A 28 18.64 8.59 14.44
CA ALA A 28 19.12 9.91 14.02
C ALA A 28 20.35 10.34 14.84
N GLN A 29 20.34 10.11 16.15
CA GLN A 29 21.48 10.37 17.04
C GLN A 29 22.69 9.51 16.67
N GLN A 30 22.53 8.19 16.49
CA GLN A 30 23.61 7.28 16.09
C GLN A 30 24.20 7.63 14.71
N LYS A 31 23.35 8.05 13.76
CA LYS A 31 23.81 8.42 12.41
C LYS A 31 24.51 9.77 12.37
N SER A 32 24.15 10.69 13.26
CA SER A 32 24.88 11.95 13.42
C SER A 32 26.34 11.73 13.81
N GLU A 33 26.64 10.68 14.59
CA GLU A 33 28.00 10.31 14.99
C GLU A 33 28.82 9.69 13.84
N SER A 34 28.16 9.11 12.82
CA SER A 34 28.79 8.55 11.61
C SER A 34 28.86 9.52 10.43
N GLY A 35 28.59 10.81 10.65
CA GLY A 35 28.68 11.87 9.63
C GLY A 35 27.47 11.99 8.71
N LYS A 36 26.39 11.23 8.93
CA LYS A 36 25.11 11.39 8.22
C LYS A 36 24.14 12.22 9.04
N ILE A 37 23.89 13.45 8.59
CA ILE A 37 22.97 14.38 9.25
C ILE A 37 21.53 13.97 8.91
N ILE A 38 20.79 13.49 9.91
CA ILE A 38 19.33 13.36 9.84
C ILE A 38 18.75 14.60 10.51
N THR A 39 17.93 15.35 9.77
CA THR A 39 17.32 16.58 10.26
C THR A 39 16.03 16.30 11.02
N ASP A 40 15.61 17.21 11.88
CA ASP A 40 14.31 17.11 12.56
C ASP A 40 13.16 17.06 11.54
N TRP A 41 13.34 17.72 10.39
CA TRP A 41 12.39 17.68 9.29
C TRP A 41 12.22 16.28 8.70
N ASP A 42 13.31 15.52 8.57
CA ASP A 42 13.25 14.13 8.11
C ASP A 42 12.46 13.25 9.09
N ILE A 43 12.62 13.48 10.40
CA ILE A 43 11.88 12.76 11.44
C ILE A 43 10.38 13.07 11.33
N HIS A 44 10.02 14.35 11.18
CA HIS A 44 8.64 14.78 11.00
C HIS A 44 8.00 14.21 9.74
N ILE A 45 8.66 14.32 8.60
CA ILE A 45 8.18 13.75 7.33
C ILE A 45 8.00 12.24 7.46
N THR A 46 8.96 11.54 8.06
CA THR A 46 8.88 10.08 8.21
C THR A 46 7.69 9.68 9.09
N ALA A 47 7.50 10.34 10.23
CA ALA A 47 6.37 10.08 11.12
C ALA A 47 5.03 10.34 10.42
N HIS A 48 4.90 11.48 9.74
CA HIS A 48 3.70 11.84 8.98
C HIS A 48 3.42 10.88 7.83
N ALA A 49 4.46 10.44 7.10
CA ALA A 49 4.31 9.49 6.00
C ALA A 49 3.74 8.14 6.47
N ASN A 50 4.17 7.65 7.63
CA ASN A 50 3.65 6.40 8.20
C ASN A 50 2.19 6.52 8.63
N ILE A 51 1.83 7.65 9.25
CA ILE A 51 0.43 7.94 9.62
C ILE A 51 -0.44 8.02 8.37
N GLY A 52 -0.01 8.80 7.37
CA GLY A 52 -0.76 8.97 6.12
C GLY A 52 -0.92 7.65 5.35
N ALA A 53 0.16 6.89 5.19
CA ALA A 53 0.12 5.61 4.48
C ALA A 53 -0.80 4.58 5.15
N GLY A 54 -0.81 4.51 6.49
CA GLY A 54 -1.62 3.56 7.23
C GLY A 54 -3.08 3.99 7.42
N SER A 55 -3.33 5.27 7.66
CA SER A 55 -4.67 5.79 8.01
C SER A 55 -5.67 5.62 6.88
N ASP A 56 -5.36 6.14 5.70
CA ASP A 56 -6.30 6.15 4.57
C ASP A 56 -6.58 4.73 4.06
N THR A 57 -5.54 3.91 3.98
CA THR A 57 -5.64 2.52 3.51
C THR A 57 -6.44 1.64 4.48
N THR A 58 -6.22 1.80 5.79
CA THR A 58 -6.92 1.03 6.82
C THR A 58 -8.38 1.47 6.95
N SER A 59 -8.64 2.77 6.98
CA SER A 59 -10.00 3.31 7.06
C SER A 59 -10.84 2.84 5.87
N LEU A 60 -10.31 2.97 4.65
CA LEU A 60 -10.99 2.50 3.45
C LEU A 60 -11.24 0.99 3.49
N GLY A 61 -10.25 0.20 3.90
CA GLY A 61 -10.38 -1.26 4.03
C GLY A 61 -11.49 -1.66 4.99
N LEU A 62 -11.52 -1.09 6.21
CA LEU A 62 -12.53 -1.39 7.22
C LEU A 62 -13.92 -0.94 6.79
N SER A 63 -14.06 0.28 6.26
CA SER A 63 -15.32 0.79 5.74
C SER A 63 -15.87 -0.10 4.62
N THR A 64 -14.99 -0.60 3.76
CA THR A 64 -15.35 -1.53 2.67
C THR A 64 -15.87 -2.85 3.19
N VAL A 65 -15.15 -3.47 4.14
CA VAL A 65 -15.58 -4.72 4.79
C VAL A 65 -16.99 -4.55 5.37
N LEU A 66 -17.21 -3.50 6.17
CA LEU A 66 -18.50 -3.23 6.79
C LEU A 66 -19.59 -2.98 5.75
N TYR A 67 -19.33 -2.11 4.77
CA TYR A 67 -20.29 -1.78 3.73
C TYR A 67 -20.80 -3.02 2.99
N TYR A 68 -19.90 -3.89 2.53
CA TYR A 68 -20.28 -5.10 1.79
C TYR A 68 -20.91 -6.19 2.65
N LEU A 69 -20.55 -6.28 3.94
CA LEU A 69 -21.20 -7.19 4.88
C LEU A 69 -22.64 -6.75 5.17
N TYR A 70 -22.87 -5.47 5.44
CA TYR A 70 -24.22 -4.95 5.70
C TYR A 70 -25.12 -5.00 4.47
N ARG A 71 -24.56 -4.86 3.27
CA ARG A 71 -25.31 -4.98 2.01
C ARG A 71 -25.73 -6.42 1.68
N ASN A 72 -25.04 -7.42 2.23
CA ASN A 72 -25.28 -8.84 1.96
C ASN A 72 -25.68 -9.59 3.24
N PRO A 73 -26.98 -9.68 3.58
CA PRO A 73 -27.45 -10.27 4.84
C PRO A 73 -27.02 -11.73 5.01
N LEU A 74 -26.93 -12.50 3.92
CA LEU A 74 -26.44 -13.89 3.94
C LEU A 74 -24.97 -13.98 4.38
N SER A 75 -24.12 -13.07 3.90
CA SER A 75 -22.71 -13.01 4.30
C SER A 75 -22.56 -12.58 5.75
N LEU A 76 -23.41 -11.66 6.22
CA LEU A 76 -23.43 -11.22 7.61
C LEU A 76 -23.86 -12.34 8.57
N GLU A 77 -24.85 -13.15 8.18
CA GLU A 77 -25.29 -14.29 8.99
C GLU A 77 -24.19 -15.36 9.11
N LYS A 78 -23.50 -15.67 8.01
CA LYS A 78 -22.34 -16.58 8.02
C LYS A 78 -21.24 -16.06 8.94
N LEU A 79 -20.91 -14.77 8.86
CA LEU A 79 -19.93 -14.14 9.74
C LEU A 79 -20.34 -14.22 11.22
N ARG A 80 -21.61 -13.97 11.55
CA ARG A 80 -22.12 -14.08 12.92
C ARG A 80 -22.05 -15.50 13.48
N LYS A 81 -22.20 -16.52 12.62
CA LYS A 81 -22.00 -17.92 13.00
C LYS A 81 -20.51 -18.21 13.25
N ASP A 82 -19.63 -17.67 12.42
CA ASP A 82 -18.17 -17.84 12.52
C ASP A 82 -17.58 -17.20 13.80
N ILE A 83 -18.09 -16.02 14.22
CA ILE A 83 -17.64 -15.32 15.44
C ILE A 83 -17.84 -16.13 16.73
N LYS A 84 -18.78 -17.09 16.74
CA LYS A 84 -18.98 -17.97 17.90
C LYS A 84 -17.85 -18.97 18.12
N TRP A 85 -17.02 -19.18 17.10
CA TRP A 85 -15.90 -20.11 17.12
C TRP A 85 -14.59 -19.32 17.19
N GLN A 86 -13.57 -19.85 17.87
CA GLN A 86 -12.28 -19.19 17.99
C GLN A 86 -11.52 -19.06 16.65
N ASN A 87 -12.01 -19.71 15.59
CA ASN A 87 -11.39 -19.74 14.28
C ASN A 87 -12.17 -18.85 13.30
N LEU A 88 -11.77 -17.58 13.20
CA LEU A 88 -12.43 -16.53 12.42
C LEU A 88 -12.11 -16.62 10.91
N SER A 89 -12.22 -17.83 10.35
CA SER A 89 -11.82 -18.15 8.98
C SER A 89 -12.61 -17.35 7.93
N TYR A 90 -13.91 -17.15 8.17
CA TYR A 90 -14.78 -16.38 7.28
C TYR A 90 -14.51 -14.87 7.40
N LEU A 91 -14.22 -14.38 8.61
CA LEU A 91 -13.80 -12.98 8.79
C LEU A 91 -12.49 -12.70 8.06
N GLN A 92 -11.51 -13.61 8.17
CA GLN A 92 -10.24 -13.47 7.45
C GLN A 92 -10.46 -13.47 5.93
N ALA A 93 -11.35 -14.33 5.42
CA ALA A 93 -11.73 -14.31 4.02
C ALA A 93 -12.37 -12.97 3.62
N ALA A 94 -13.32 -12.45 4.41
CA ALA A 94 -13.96 -11.16 4.14
C ALA A 94 -12.96 -9.99 4.14
N ILE A 95 -12.00 -9.98 5.07
CA ILE A 95 -10.94 -8.97 5.14
C ILE A 95 -10.02 -9.05 3.91
N LYS A 96 -9.70 -10.26 3.43
CA LYS A 96 -8.87 -10.47 2.23
C LYS A 96 -9.60 -10.11 0.94
N GLU A 97 -10.93 -10.30 0.90
CA GLU A 97 -11.75 -9.99 -0.27
C GLU A 97 -12.08 -8.49 -0.40
N ALA A 98 -12.23 -7.78 0.71
CA ALA A 98 -12.61 -6.36 0.68
C ALA A 98 -11.70 -5.48 -0.21
N PRO A 99 -10.35 -5.60 -0.19
CA PRO A 99 -9.47 -4.83 -1.07
C PRO A 99 -9.61 -5.10 -2.58
N ARG A 100 -10.36 -6.12 -3.03
CA ARG A 100 -10.64 -6.32 -4.47
C ARG A 100 -11.53 -5.23 -5.06
N MET A 101 -12.41 -4.63 -4.24
CA MET A 101 -13.41 -3.69 -4.72
C MET A 101 -12.82 -2.27 -4.85
N PRO A 102 -12.44 -1.59 -3.74
CA PRO A 102 -11.54 -0.45 -3.78
C PRO A 102 -10.11 -0.90 -3.47
N PRO A 103 -9.16 -0.82 -4.44
CA PRO A 103 -7.76 -0.99 -4.11
C PRO A 103 -7.35 0.11 -3.11
N GLY A 104 -6.61 -0.24 -2.06
CA GLY A 104 -6.18 0.70 -1.02
C GLY A 104 -5.38 1.90 -1.53
N THR A 105 -4.87 1.83 -2.76
CA THR A 105 -4.28 2.95 -3.49
C THR A 105 -4.87 3.01 -4.91
N GLY A 106 -5.31 4.20 -5.34
CA GLY A 106 -5.89 4.39 -6.68
C GLY A 106 -4.87 4.31 -7.82
N LEU A 107 -3.60 4.60 -7.50
CA LEU A 107 -2.45 4.47 -8.39
C LEU A 107 -1.30 3.80 -7.65
N PRO A 108 -0.55 2.89 -8.30
CA PRO A 108 0.65 2.31 -7.72
C PRO A 108 1.75 3.37 -7.57
N LEU A 109 2.66 3.14 -6.61
CA LEU A 109 3.91 3.88 -6.55
C LEU A 109 4.77 3.53 -7.79
N TRP A 110 5.30 4.56 -8.44
CA TRP A 110 6.09 4.41 -9.65
C TRP A 110 7.49 3.94 -9.27
N ARG A 111 7.96 2.89 -9.93
CA ARG A 111 9.34 2.41 -9.76
C ARG A 111 10.21 3.03 -10.84
N LYS A 112 11.32 3.64 -10.43
CA LYS A 112 12.38 4.07 -11.35
C LYS A 112 13.30 2.87 -11.60
N VAL A 113 13.56 2.58 -12.87
CA VAL A 113 14.53 1.54 -13.25
C VAL A 113 15.94 2.12 -13.02
N PRO A 114 16.83 1.42 -12.27
CA PRO A 114 18.22 1.85 -12.10
C PRO A 114 18.95 1.89 -13.44
N GLU A 115 20.13 2.51 -13.49
CA GLU A 115 20.93 2.64 -14.72
C GLU A 115 21.52 1.28 -15.13
N GLY A 116 20.67 0.47 -15.73
CA GLY A 116 20.92 -0.89 -16.19
C GLY A 116 19.69 -1.30 -16.99
N LYS A 117 19.88 -1.75 -18.22
CA LYS A 117 18.76 -2.03 -19.13
C LYS A 117 17.94 -3.18 -18.55
N MET A 118 16.73 -2.90 -18.06
CA MET A 118 15.77 -3.93 -17.68
C MET A 118 14.83 -4.17 -18.86
N THR A 119 14.88 -5.39 -19.37
CA THR A 119 14.00 -5.86 -20.42
C THR A 119 12.86 -6.63 -19.76
N ILE A 120 11.61 -6.20 -19.98
CA ILE A 120 10.41 -6.91 -19.54
C ILE A 120 9.68 -7.35 -20.81
N CYS A 121 9.55 -8.66 -21.03
CA CYS A 121 8.93 -9.20 -22.23
C CYS A 121 9.50 -8.58 -23.52
N ASP A 122 10.83 -8.55 -23.63
CA ASP A 122 11.58 -7.97 -24.76
C ASP A 122 11.40 -6.46 -24.99
N LEU A 123 10.71 -5.76 -24.07
CA LEU A 123 10.54 -4.31 -24.11
C LEU A 123 11.48 -3.60 -23.15
N PHE A 124 12.10 -2.54 -23.67
CA PHE A 124 12.92 -1.64 -22.90
C PHE A 124 12.06 -0.59 -22.20
N SER A 125 12.11 -0.52 -20.86
CA SER A 125 11.38 0.51 -20.11
C SER A 125 12.26 1.24 -19.10
N LYS A 126 12.09 2.56 -19.04
CA LYS A 126 12.73 3.44 -18.04
C LYS A 126 11.87 3.63 -16.77
N ARG A 127 10.58 3.27 -16.81
CA ARG A 127 9.63 3.40 -15.70
C ARG A 127 8.63 2.24 -15.71
N ILE A 128 8.38 1.67 -14.54
CA ILE A 128 7.43 0.56 -14.40
C ILE A 128 6.24 1.01 -13.57
N ARG A 129 5.05 0.66 -14.06
CA ARG A 129 3.76 0.81 -13.37
C ARG A 129 3.12 -0.58 -13.24
N SER A 130 2.83 -1.01 -12.02
CA SER A 130 2.04 -2.21 -11.74
C SER A 130 0.57 -1.83 -11.57
N SER A 131 -0.32 -2.28 -12.44
CA SER A 131 -1.75 -1.96 -12.30
C SER A 131 -2.40 -2.91 -11.28
N ILE A 132 -2.58 -2.42 -10.04
CA ILE A 132 -3.20 -3.18 -8.95
C ILE A 132 -4.62 -3.62 -9.33
N LYS A 133 -5.39 -2.73 -9.98
CA LYS A 133 -6.72 -3.08 -10.49
C LYS A 133 -6.64 -4.21 -11.50
N THR A 134 -5.76 -4.10 -12.51
CA THR A 134 -5.66 -5.13 -13.54
C THR A 134 -5.30 -6.47 -12.91
N GLU A 135 -4.29 -6.54 -12.05
CA GLU A 135 -3.89 -7.77 -11.33
C GLU A 135 -5.04 -8.38 -10.51
N GLN A 136 -5.83 -7.56 -9.81
CA GLN A 136 -6.98 -8.04 -9.04
C GLN A 136 -8.11 -8.60 -9.93
N TYR A 137 -8.33 -8.09 -11.14
CA TYR A 137 -9.43 -8.50 -12.02
C TYR A 137 -9.06 -9.55 -13.11
N MET A 138 -7.79 -9.99 -13.18
CA MET A 138 -7.24 -10.83 -14.28
C MET A 138 -7.71 -12.30 -14.35
N GLU A 139 -8.84 -12.67 -13.74
CA GLU A 139 -9.34 -14.06 -13.81
C GLU A 139 -10.27 -14.34 -15.03
N LYS A 140 -10.62 -13.33 -15.85
CA LYS A 140 -11.67 -13.47 -16.89
C LYS A 140 -11.41 -12.83 -18.26
N MET A 141 -10.18 -12.46 -18.59
CA MET A 141 -9.88 -11.91 -19.92
C MET A 141 -8.68 -12.61 -20.55
N PRO A 142 -8.86 -13.41 -21.62
CA PRO A 142 -7.75 -13.77 -22.48
C PRO A 142 -7.43 -12.53 -23.30
N ILE A 143 -6.55 -11.67 -22.79
CA ILE A 143 -6.01 -10.57 -23.59
C ILE A 143 -4.58 -10.93 -23.93
N SER A 144 -4.42 -11.43 -25.16
CA SER A 144 -3.22 -11.25 -25.97
C SER A 144 -2.85 -9.76 -25.95
N ILE A 145 -1.73 -9.43 -25.32
CA ILE A 145 -1.21 -8.08 -25.21
C ILE A 145 -0.65 -7.71 -26.59
N ASP A 146 -1.44 -7.01 -27.40
CA ASP A 146 -0.93 -6.44 -28.65
C ASP A 146 -0.24 -5.10 -28.34
N LEU A 147 1.08 -5.14 -28.41
CA LEU A 147 2.01 -4.06 -28.12
C LEU A 147 2.27 -3.26 -29.39
N THR A 148 1.37 -2.36 -29.74
CA THR A 148 1.66 -1.39 -30.80
C THR A 148 1.35 0.04 -30.38
N ALA A 149 2.39 0.87 -30.45
CA ALA A 149 2.41 2.33 -30.54
C ALA A 149 2.11 3.16 -29.29
N GLY A 150 3.20 3.64 -28.68
CA GLY A 150 3.51 5.06 -28.51
C GLY A 150 2.35 6.06 -28.39
N SER A 151 2.30 6.70 -27.22
CA SER A 151 1.89 8.11 -27.05
C SER A 151 0.66 8.58 -27.82
N LYS A 152 -0.55 8.24 -27.35
CA LYS A 152 -1.70 9.17 -27.27
C LYS A 152 -2.87 8.49 -26.57
N LEU A 153 -3.37 9.14 -25.53
CA LEU A 153 -4.65 8.83 -24.91
C LEU A 153 -5.76 9.20 -25.91
N LEU A 154 -6.44 8.20 -26.49
CA LEU A 154 -7.78 8.40 -27.06
C LEU A 154 -8.66 7.19 -26.69
N PRO A 155 -9.91 7.42 -26.26
CA PRO A 155 -10.83 6.32 -25.98
C PRO A 155 -11.37 5.80 -27.31
N ILE A 156 -11.14 4.53 -27.62
CA ILE A 156 -11.71 3.90 -28.82
C ILE A 156 -13.01 3.20 -28.39
N VAL A 157 -14.13 3.80 -28.78
CA VAL A 157 -15.44 3.14 -28.83
C VAL A 157 -15.36 2.15 -29.99
N THR A 158 -15.36 0.85 -29.70
CA THR A 158 -15.40 -0.17 -30.75
C THR A 158 -16.84 -0.32 -31.24
N LYS A 159 -17.10 0.01 -32.51
CA LYS A 159 -18.31 -0.44 -33.20
C LYS A 159 -18.17 -1.92 -33.53
N PRO A 160 -19.26 -2.72 -33.46
CA PRO A 160 -19.21 -4.12 -33.84
C PRO A 160 -19.09 -4.24 -35.36
N HIS A 161 -18.12 -5.02 -35.84
CA HIS A 161 -18.01 -5.39 -37.26
C HIS A 161 -18.85 -6.65 -37.51
N PRO A 162 -19.59 -6.73 -38.64
CA PRO A 162 -20.48 -7.85 -38.93
C PRO A 162 -19.70 -9.02 -39.55
N ASN A 163 -20.16 -10.22 -39.15
CA ASN A 163 -19.97 -11.59 -39.66
C ASN A 163 -18.82 -11.86 -40.64
#